data_AF-A0AAX4IW27-F1
#
_entry.id   AF-A0AAX4IW27-F1
#
_cell.length_a   1.000
_cell.length_b   1.000
_cell.length_c   1.000
_cell.angle_alpha   90.00
_cell.angle_beta   90.00
_cell.angle_gamma   90.00
#
_symmetry.space_group_name_H-M   'P 1'
#
loop_
_entity.id
_entity.type
_entity.pdbx_description
1 polymer ?
#
loop_
_entity_poly.entity_id
_entity_poly.type
_entity_poly.pdbx_seq_one_letter_code
_entity_poly.pdbx_strand_id
1 'polypeptide(L)'
;MWIPSGPFGETPSTHRSFIRFVLQTFSFYRFRFNDEFGRLCDSAGQSPMDIAPLIDYSPVPWAIPTQQEVEERVCLVRGTHTFEENAGYRLWDNDSNHGLSKYRYSAVAVAIRFLESVTPAHRAQIRHIKLMEDRESVSNPECHALGLVPFCRENPLLRVERHISLWRNVFLHHTAYKSFFDRLRFETSLEANEISGAVALWIMEALALGPAGMPSGSFTLVLDGNGDTRCSEIFQTIVLRDAAWQEAMDECYSRGILPPQPWAKRRQNPRSRGDGPGGVAYEKAANHSYLYEGFPQAIRDIVNGTSIVRCNFDPGEYEDVEQLIETRKTWTLAEWKGKWYERVTKSFEPSPPLPSWKDILREFLFLE
;
A
#
# COMPACT_ATOMS: atom_id res chain seq x y z
N MET A 1 25.91 -4.77 -6.69
CA MET A 1 24.71 -4.65 -7.57
C MET A 1 23.67 -3.88 -6.79
N TRP A 2 23.21 -2.73 -7.29
CA TRP A 2 22.18 -1.93 -6.61
C TRP A 2 20.82 -2.59 -6.84
N ILE A 3 20.13 -2.99 -5.77
CA ILE A 3 18.73 -3.40 -5.86
C ILE A 3 17.96 -2.18 -6.39
N PRO A 4 17.12 -2.33 -7.43
CA PRO A 4 16.42 -1.19 -8.03
C PRO A 4 15.62 -0.42 -6.97
N SER A 5 15.75 0.91 -6.99
CA SER A 5 15.04 1.80 -6.06
C SER A 5 13.54 1.86 -6.40
N GLY A 6 12.76 0.97 -5.79
CA GLY A 6 11.30 1.00 -5.80
C GLY A 6 10.64 0.07 -6.83
N PRO A 7 9.30 -0.03 -6.79
CA PRO A 7 8.56 -0.98 -7.62
C PRO A 7 8.40 -0.54 -9.09
N PHE A 8 8.82 0.68 -9.46
CA PHE A 8 8.67 1.25 -10.82
C PHE A 8 7.26 1.12 -11.42
N GLY A 9 6.23 1.09 -10.58
CA GLY A 9 4.84 0.96 -10.99
C GLY A 9 4.22 -0.43 -10.81
N GLU A 10 5.02 -1.41 -10.39
CA GLU A 10 4.51 -2.73 -10.01
C GLU A 10 3.73 -2.68 -8.69
N THR A 11 2.77 -3.58 -8.54
CA THR A 11 2.07 -3.78 -7.27
C THR A 11 3.08 -4.16 -6.17
N PRO A 12 3.00 -3.61 -4.95
CA PRO A 12 4.01 -3.87 -3.91
C PRO A 12 4.17 -5.34 -3.53
N SER A 13 3.11 -6.16 -3.52
CA SER A 13 3.22 -7.61 -3.32
C SER A 13 4.04 -8.31 -4.40
N THR A 14 3.87 -7.93 -5.67
CA THR A 14 4.68 -8.41 -6.79
C THR A 14 6.14 -8.01 -6.61
N HIS A 15 6.40 -6.74 -6.28
CA HIS A 15 7.76 -6.27 -6.03
C HIS A 15 8.42 -6.99 -4.85
N ARG A 16 7.73 -7.14 -3.71
CA ARG A 16 8.21 -7.90 -2.54
C ARG A 16 8.54 -9.35 -2.92
N SER A 17 7.70 -9.98 -3.74
CA SER A 17 7.93 -11.34 -4.24
C SER A 17 9.18 -11.42 -5.13
N PHE A 18 9.41 -10.43 -5.99
CA PHE A 18 10.62 -10.33 -6.80
C PHE A 18 11.87 -10.13 -5.93
N ILE A 19 11.86 -9.18 -4.99
CA ILE A 19 12.98 -8.95 -4.06
C ILE A 19 13.32 -10.24 -3.33
N ARG A 20 12.31 -10.94 -2.83
CA ARG A 20 12.49 -12.22 -2.17
C ARG A 20 13.12 -13.27 -3.08
N PHE A 21 12.61 -13.45 -4.30
CA PHE A 21 13.17 -14.39 -5.28
C PHE A 21 14.66 -14.10 -5.54
N VAL A 22 15.02 -12.82 -5.68
CA VAL A 22 16.41 -12.38 -5.85
C VAL A 22 17.26 -12.73 -4.63
N LEU A 23 16.79 -12.43 -3.42
CA LEU A 23 17.50 -12.74 -2.18
C LEU A 23 17.72 -14.25 -1.99
N GLN A 24 16.68 -15.06 -2.24
CA GLN A 24 16.77 -16.52 -2.18
C GLN A 24 17.75 -17.07 -3.22
N THR A 25 17.75 -16.50 -4.43
CA THR A 25 18.69 -16.87 -5.49
C THR A 25 20.13 -16.56 -5.07
N PHE A 26 20.39 -15.38 -4.47
CA PHE A 26 21.71 -15.04 -3.96
C PHE A 26 22.16 -15.95 -2.82
N SER A 27 21.25 -16.30 -1.90
CA SER A 27 21.56 -17.26 -0.83
C SER A 27 21.93 -18.64 -1.39
N PHE A 28 21.17 -19.14 -2.37
CA PHE A 28 21.44 -20.44 -2.99
C PHE A 28 22.77 -20.47 -3.75
N TYR A 29 23.14 -19.37 -4.42
CA TYR A 29 24.40 -19.24 -5.17
C TYR A 29 25.48 -18.46 -4.40
N ARG A 30 25.46 -18.48 -3.06
CA ARG A 30 26.33 -17.66 -2.20
C ARG A 30 27.81 -17.74 -2.58
N PHE A 31 28.30 -18.93 -2.94
CA PHE A 31 29.68 -19.16 -3.39
C PHE A 31 30.10 -18.36 -4.64
N ARG A 32 29.14 -17.91 -5.46
CA ARG A 32 29.39 -17.09 -6.67
C ARG A 32 29.29 -15.59 -6.42
N PHE A 33 28.70 -15.17 -5.29
CA PHE A 33 28.35 -13.78 -4.99
C PHE A 33 28.87 -13.34 -3.62
N ASN A 34 29.96 -13.96 -3.12
CA ASN A 34 30.48 -13.67 -1.77
C ASN A 34 30.76 -12.18 -1.54
N ASP A 35 31.31 -11.48 -2.55
CA ASP A 35 31.63 -10.05 -2.47
C ASP A 35 30.38 -9.15 -2.56
N GLU A 36 29.36 -9.54 -3.33
CA GLU A 36 28.07 -8.85 -3.40
C GLU A 36 27.25 -9.06 -2.12
N PHE A 37 27.27 -10.27 -1.58
CA PHE A 37 26.58 -10.63 -0.34
C PHE A 37 27.21 -9.92 0.86
N GLY A 38 28.55 -9.89 0.94
CA GLY A 38 29.29 -9.11 1.94
C GLY A 38 28.92 -7.63 1.89
N ARG A 39 28.92 -7.02 0.68
CA ARG A 39 28.52 -5.61 0.50
C ARG A 39 27.06 -5.33 0.88
N LEU A 40 26.15 -6.29 0.69
CA LEU A 40 24.76 -6.18 1.11
C LEU A 40 24.66 -6.13 2.64
N CYS A 41 25.40 -7.00 3.34
CA CYS A 41 25.46 -7.03 4.81
C CYS A 41 26.18 -5.81 5.41
N ASP A 42 27.23 -5.30 4.76
CA ASP A 42 28.07 -4.21 5.29
C ASP A 42 27.43 -2.81 5.13
N SER A 43 26.46 -2.65 4.22
CA SER A 43 25.84 -1.36 3.90
C SER A 43 24.97 -0.74 5.01
N ALA A 44 24.73 -1.48 6.11
CA ALA A 44 23.87 -1.05 7.22
C ALA A 44 24.60 -0.39 8.41
N GLY A 45 25.94 -0.30 8.40
CA GLY A 45 26.73 0.33 9.47
C GLY A 45 26.58 -0.29 10.87
N GLN A 46 25.87 -1.40 10.99
CA GLN A 46 25.72 -2.22 12.19
C GLN A 46 26.53 -3.51 12.01
N SER A 47 26.96 -4.12 13.12
CA SER A 47 27.66 -5.42 13.16
C SER A 47 27.08 -6.38 12.11
N PRO A 48 27.89 -7.19 11.38
CA PRO A 48 27.42 -8.02 10.28
C PRO A 48 26.25 -8.88 10.75
N MET A 49 25.03 -8.46 10.44
CA MET A 49 23.85 -9.27 10.69
C MET A 49 23.97 -10.41 9.68
N ASP A 50 24.03 -11.66 10.15
CA ASP A 50 23.86 -12.78 9.23
C ASP A 50 22.43 -12.68 8.72
N ILE A 51 22.27 -12.21 7.48
CA ILE A 51 20.96 -12.07 6.84
C ILE A 51 20.46 -13.40 6.30
N ALA A 52 21.28 -14.46 6.28
CA ALA A 52 20.87 -15.74 5.73
C ALA A 52 19.62 -16.33 6.43
N PRO A 53 19.50 -16.31 7.77
CA PRO A 53 18.26 -16.68 8.47
C PRO A 53 17.07 -15.81 8.07
N LEU A 54 17.27 -14.54 7.70
CA LEU A 54 16.20 -13.63 7.28
C LEU A 54 15.76 -13.88 5.83
N ILE A 55 16.63 -14.41 4.97
CA ILE A 55 16.31 -14.73 3.58
C ILE A 55 15.39 -15.96 3.49
N ASP A 56 15.67 -16.97 4.32
CA ASP A 56 14.84 -18.17 4.40
C ASP A 56 13.55 -17.92 5.20
N TYR A 57 13.55 -16.86 6.02
CA TYR A 57 12.39 -16.44 6.77
C TYR A 57 11.32 -15.81 5.86
N SER A 58 10.11 -16.36 5.93
CA SER A 58 9.01 -16.08 5.01
C SER A 58 7.69 -16.00 5.76
N PRO A 59 7.41 -14.90 6.48
CA PRO A 59 6.10 -14.73 7.06
C PRO A 59 5.10 -14.54 5.93
N VAL A 60 4.04 -15.33 6.00
CA VAL A 60 2.85 -15.11 5.18
C VAL A 60 2.17 -13.83 5.72
N PRO A 61 1.97 -12.78 4.91
CA PRO A 61 1.53 -11.47 5.42
C PRO A 61 0.23 -11.50 6.22
N TRP A 62 -0.69 -12.37 5.81
CA TRP A 62 -2.02 -12.54 6.40
C TRP A 62 -2.09 -13.61 7.50
N ALA A 63 -0.97 -14.21 7.91
CA ALA A 63 -0.97 -15.18 9.00
C ALA A 63 -1.04 -14.46 10.36
N ILE A 64 -1.81 -15.04 11.29
CA ILE A 64 -1.85 -14.60 12.68
C ILE A 64 -0.82 -15.44 13.45
N PRO A 65 0.34 -14.88 13.83
CA PRO A 65 1.37 -15.65 14.50
C PRO A 65 0.99 -15.98 15.95
N THR A 66 1.53 -17.08 16.44
CA THR A 66 1.58 -17.41 17.86
C THR A 66 2.60 -16.52 18.59
N GLN A 67 2.48 -16.46 19.91
CA GLN A 67 3.42 -15.72 20.76
C GLN A 67 4.87 -16.22 20.57
N GLN A 68 5.07 -17.53 20.54
CA GLN A 68 6.37 -18.14 20.32
C GLN A 68 6.98 -17.73 18.97
N GLU A 69 6.19 -17.76 17.89
CA GLU A 69 6.68 -17.31 16.58
C GLU A 69 7.09 -15.84 16.61
N VAL A 70 6.36 -14.97 17.30
CA VAL A 70 6.74 -13.55 17.46
C VAL A 70 8.07 -13.42 18.22
N GLU A 71 8.25 -14.18 19.30
CA GLU A 71 9.49 -14.17 20.11
C GLU A 71 10.69 -14.66 19.30
N GLU A 72 10.56 -15.80 18.61
CA GLU A 72 11.59 -16.33 17.72
C GLU A 72 11.99 -15.30 16.64
N ARG A 73 11.00 -14.59 16.07
CA ARG A 73 11.22 -13.55 15.05
C ARG A 73 11.96 -12.34 15.60
N VAL A 74 11.62 -11.90 16.81
CA VAL A 74 12.31 -10.79 17.47
C VAL A 74 13.77 -11.16 17.74
N CYS A 75 14.02 -12.38 18.21
CA CYS A 75 15.37 -12.91 18.42
C CYS A 75 16.18 -12.98 17.12
N LEU A 76 15.57 -13.39 15.99
CA LEU A 76 16.24 -13.41 14.68
C LEU A 76 16.68 -12.03 14.20
N VAL A 77 15.85 -11.00 14.42
CA VAL A 77 16.13 -9.63 13.95
C VAL A 77 17.04 -8.86 14.92
N ARG A 78 16.99 -9.14 16.22
CA ARG A 78 17.66 -8.34 17.26
C ARG A 78 18.78 -9.08 18.01
N GLY A 79 19.02 -10.35 17.71
CA GLY A 79 19.93 -11.21 18.45
C GLY A 79 19.31 -11.76 19.74
N THR A 80 20.00 -12.71 20.38
CA THR A 80 19.55 -13.48 21.56
C THR A 80 19.55 -12.69 22.87
N HIS A 81 19.69 -11.37 22.85
CA HIS A 81 19.49 -10.56 24.06
C HIS A 81 18.02 -10.69 24.46
N THR A 82 17.81 -11.30 25.62
CA THR A 82 16.54 -11.81 26.10
C THR A 82 15.42 -10.80 25.87
N PHE A 83 14.26 -11.31 25.44
CA PHE A 83 13.05 -10.52 25.26
C PHE A 83 12.79 -9.63 26.49
N GLU A 84 13.18 -10.06 27.69
CA GLU A 84 13.13 -9.33 28.96
C GLU A 84 14.06 -8.10 29.04
N GLU A 85 15.33 -8.19 28.60
CA GLU A 85 16.26 -7.04 28.59
C GLU A 85 15.86 -5.98 27.54
N ASN A 86 15.33 -6.43 26.40
CA ASN A 86 14.90 -5.53 25.30
C ASN A 86 13.47 -5.00 25.46
N ALA A 87 12.58 -5.72 26.15
CA ALA A 87 11.25 -5.23 26.51
C ALA A 87 11.36 -4.09 27.53
N GLY A 88 12.28 -4.19 28.49
CA GLY A 88 12.55 -3.13 29.48
C GLY A 88 13.09 -1.83 28.87
N TYR A 89 13.90 -1.91 27.81
CA TYR A 89 14.52 -0.71 27.21
C TYR A 89 13.68 0.01 26.13
N ARG A 90 12.63 -0.61 25.57
CA ARG A 90 11.79 0.04 24.53
C ARG A 90 10.32 0.19 24.88
N LEU A 91 9.84 -0.42 25.96
CA LEU A 91 8.55 -0.02 26.55
C LEU A 91 8.69 1.25 27.40
N TRP A 92 9.92 1.68 27.74
CA TRP A 92 10.22 2.85 28.58
C TRP A 92 11.20 3.86 27.97
N ASP A 93 11.44 3.83 26.67
CA ASP A 93 12.04 4.99 26.01
C ASP A 93 10.96 6.07 25.89
N ASN A 94 10.83 6.89 26.95
CA ASN A 94 9.76 7.86 27.18
C ASN A 94 9.66 8.96 26.11
N ASP A 95 10.59 9.03 25.15
CA ASP A 95 10.50 9.93 23.99
C ASP A 95 10.01 9.22 22.70
N SER A 96 9.97 7.89 22.70
CA SER A 96 9.64 7.03 21.55
C SER A 96 8.39 6.19 21.86
N ASN A 97 7.21 6.82 21.85
CA ASN A 97 5.87 6.29 22.21
C ASN A 97 5.35 5.06 21.41
N HIS A 98 6.18 4.10 21.00
CA HIS A 98 5.79 2.92 20.25
C HIS A 98 4.93 1.92 21.05
N GLY A 99 4.96 1.96 22.39
CA GLY A 99 4.15 1.10 23.27
C GLY A 99 2.65 1.45 23.30
N LEU A 100 2.27 2.59 22.73
CA LEU A 100 0.89 3.07 22.76
C LEU A 100 0.11 2.77 21.47
N SER A 101 0.65 2.04 20.49
CA SER A 101 -0.09 1.73 19.25
C SER A 101 -0.89 0.43 19.36
N LYS A 102 -2.15 0.46 18.94
CA LYS A 102 -3.03 -0.73 18.88
C LYS A 102 -2.77 -1.51 17.60
N TYR A 103 -2.15 -2.68 17.73
CA TYR A 103 -1.96 -3.62 16.62
C TYR A 103 -3.21 -4.49 16.42
N ARG A 104 -3.72 -4.54 15.19
CA ARG A 104 -4.91 -5.34 14.83
C ARG A 104 -4.61 -6.25 13.66
N TYR A 105 -5.29 -7.38 13.61
CA TYR A 105 -5.30 -8.26 12.47
C TYR A 105 -6.45 -7.91 11.54
N SER A 106 -6.18 -7.95 10.24
CA SER A 106 -7.19 -7.70 9.21
C SER A 106 -8.33 -8.70 9.27
N ALA A 107 -9.53 -8.31 8.86
CA ALA A 107 -10.65 -9.23 8.70
C ALA A 107 -10.31 -10.43 7.79
N VAL A 108 -9.48 -10.22 6.77
CA VAL A 108 -9.00 -11.30 5.89
C VAL A 108 -8.19 -12.35 6.64
N ALA A 109 -7.21 -11.93 7.45
CA ALA A 109 -6.38 -12.84 8.25
C ALA A 109 -7.23 -13.70 9.20
N VAL A 110 -8.24 -13.09 9.84
CA VAL A 110 -9.19 -13.81 10.70
C VAL A 110 -10.02 -14.80 9.89
N ALA A 111 -10.51 -14.40 8.71
CA ALA A 111 -11.27 -15.28 7.84
C ALA A 111 -10.46 -16.48 7.32
N ILE A 112 -9.19 -16.26 6.98
CA ILE A 112 -8.28 -17.34 6.57
C ILE A 112 -8.11 -18.34 7.72
N ARG A 113 -7.80 -17.86 8.93
CA ARG A 113 -7.69 -18.73 10.11
C ARG A 113 -8.98 -19.52 10.38
N PHE A 114 -10.14 -18.89 10.18
CA PHE A 114 -11.43 -19.59 10.27
C PHE A 114 -11.53 -20.69 9.21
N LEU A 115 -11.27 -20.39 7.93
CA LEU A 115 -11.34 -21.37 6.84
C LEU A 115 -10.36 -22.54 7.06
N GLU A 116 -9.16 -22.28 7.58
CA GLU A 116 -8.17 -23.31 7.94
C GLU A 116 -8.68 -24.24 9.05
N SER A 117 -9.47 -23.73 9.99
CA SER A 117 -10.04 -24.54 11.08
C SER A 117 -11.24 -25.38 10.69
N VAL A 118 -11.79 -25.16 9.48
CA VAL A 118 -12.98 -25.85 8.97
C VAL A 118 -12.56 -26.93 7.96
N THR A 119 -13.24 -28.08 7.97
CA THR A 119 -12.93 -29.18 7.04
C THR A 119 -13.22 -28.80 5.58
N PRO A 120 -12.53 -29.38 4.59
CA PRO A 120 -12.80 -29.12 3.17
C PRO A 120 -14.26 -29.33 2.78
N ALA A 121 -14.93 -30.34 3.35
CA ALA A 121 -16.34 -30.62 3.09
C ALA A 121 -17.26 -29.47 3.51
N HIS A 122 -17.00 -28.85 4.67
CA HIS A 122 -17.74 -27.68 5.13
C HIS A 122 -17.36 -26.42 4.37
N ARG A 123 -16.07 -26.22 4.05
CA ARG A 123 -15.64 -25.10 3.20
C ARG A 123 -16.32 -25.10 1.84
N ALA A 124 -16.52 -26.28 1.26
CA ALA A 124 -17.26 -26.47 0.01
C ALA A 124 -18.76 -26.11 0.10
N GLN A 125 -19.31 -25.87 1.30
CA GLN A 125 -20.68 -25.38 1.51
C GLN A 125 -20.78 -23.86 1.73
N ILE A 126 -19.66 -23.19 2.01
CA ILE A 126 -19.64 -21.74 2.19
C ILE A 126 -19.84 -21.08 0.81
N ARG A 127 -20.72 -20.08 0.72
CA ARG A 127 -21.04 -19.39 -0.54
C ARG A 127 -20.66 -17.92 -0.52
N HIS A 128 -20.79 -17.27 0.62
CA HIS A 128 -20.55 -15.84 0.74
C HIS A 128 -19.79 -15.53 2.03
N ILE A 129 -18.78 -14.68 1.92
CA ILE A 129 -18.04 -14.12 3.05
C ILE A 129 -17.98 -12.62 2.84
N LYS A 130 -18.53 -11.86 3.80
CA LYS A 130 -18.41 -10.41 3.85
C LYS A 130 -17.40 -10.02 4.92
N LEU A 131 -16.29 -9.43 4.50
CA LEU A 131 -15.21 -8.97 5.35
C LEU A 131 -15.34 -7.46 5.53
N MET A 132 -15.44 -7.03 6.78
CA MET A 132 -15.52 -5.61 7.15
C MET A 132 -14.16 -5.19 7.71
N GLU A 133 -13.41 -4.40 6.95
CA GLU A 133 -12.18 -3.74 7.41
C GLU A 133 -12.55 -2.32 7.80
N ASP A 134 -12.77 -2.10 9.09
CA ASP A 134 -13.15 -0.82 9.69
C ASP A 134 -12.03 -0.24 10.57
N ARG A 135 -10.87 -0.91 10.61
CA ARG A 135 -9.67 -0.52 11.36
C ARG A 135 -8.41 -0.91 10.61
N GLU A 136 -7.41 -0.03 10.59
CA GLU A 136 -6.08 -0.36 10.09
C GLU A 136 -5.49 -1.58 10.81
N SER A 137 -4.82 -2.40 10.02
CA SER A 137 -4.27 -3.69 10.42
C SER A 137 -2.80 -3.81 10.07
N VAL A 138 -2.08 -4.66 10.79
CA VAL A 138 -0.65 -4.85 10.59
C VAL A 138 -0.35 -5.64 9.32
N SER A 139 0.93 -5.63 8.92
CA SER A 139 1.51 -6.56 7.94
C SER A 139 1.09 -6.36 6.47
N ASN A 140 0.86 -5.11 6.04
CA ASN A 140 0.49 -4.79 4.66
C ASN A 140 -0.90 -5.37 4.28
N PRO A 141 -1.97 -4.94 4.98
CA PRO A 141 -3.30 -5.52 4.85
C PRO A 141 -3.88 -5.45 3.44
N GLU A 142 -3.40 -4.55 2.59
CA GLU A 142 -3.78 -4.43 1.19
C GLU A 142 -3.59 -5.74 0.42
N CYS A 143 -2.50 -6.48 0.70
CA CYS A 143 -2.16 -7.71 -0.03
C CYS A 143 -2.80 -8.98 0.55
N HIS A 144 -3.48 -8.89 1.70
CA HIS A 144 -3.94 -10.06 2.45
C HIS A 144 -4.93 -10.93 1.67
N ALA A 145 -5.67 -10.34 0.72
CA ALA A 145 -6.60 -11.08 -0.14
C ALA A 145 -5.91 -12.17 -1.00
N LEU A 146 -4.58 -12.09 -1.21
CA LEU A 146 -3.81 -13.17 -1.85
C LEU A 146 -3.96 -14.50 -1.08
N GLY A 147 -4.09 -14.44 0.24
CA GLY A 147 -4.31 -15.62 1.07
C GLY A 147 -5.65 -16.32 0.88
N LEU A 148 -6.61 -15.66 0.24
CA LEU A 148 -7.92 -16.24 -0.07
C LEU A 148 -7.92 -17.04 -1.37
N VAL A 149 -6.89 -16.88 -2.22
CA VAL A 149 -6.81 -17.53 -3.54
C VAL A 149 -6.98 -19.06 -3.44
N PRO A 150 -6.30 -19.80 -2.54
CA PRO A 150 -6.46 -21.24 -2.45
C PRO A 150 -7.90 -21.68 -2.13
N PHE A 151 -8.58 -20.94 -1.25
CA PHE A 151 -9.95 -21.26 -0.85
C PHE A 151 -10.97 -20.98 -1.96
N CYS A 152 -10.79 -19.89 -2.71
CA CYS A 152 -11.62 -19.59 -3.86
C CYS A 152 -11.40 -20.60 -5.00
N ARG A 153 -10.18 -21.14 -5.15
CA ARG A 153 -9.88 -22.22 -6.11
C ARG A 153 -10.49 -23.56 -5.67
N GLU A 154 -10.42 -23.88 -4.38
CA GLU A 154 -11.04 -25.08 -3.79
C GLU A 154 -12.57 -25.06 -3.95
N ASN A 155 -13.18 -23.89 -3.77
CA ASN A 155 -14.63 -23.70 -3.88
C ASN A 155 -14.95 -22.58 -4.89
N PRO A 156 -15.17 -22.92 -6.18
CA PRO A 156 -15.49 -21.94 -7.23
C PRO A 156 -16.81 -21.18 -7.04
N LEU A 157 -17.66 -21.62 -6.11
CA LEU A 157 -18.92 -20.96 -5.75
C LEU A 157 -18.76 -19.97 -4.59
N LEU A 158 -17.57 -19.90 -3.98
CA LEU A 158 -17.28 -18.94 -2.93
C LEU A 158 -17.16 -17.52 -3.51
N ARG A 159 -17.90 -16.59 -2.91
CA ARG A 159 -17.85 -15.16 -3.18
C ARG A 159 -17.38 -14.43 -1.94
N VAL A 160 -16.31 -13.65 -2.06
CA VAL A 160 -15.78 -12.82 -0.98
C VAL A 160 -15.96 -11.36 -1.34
N GLU A 161 -16.61 -10.62 -0.47
CA GLU A 161 -16.68 -9.17 -0.53
C GLU A 161 -15.86 -8.57 0.61
N ARG A 162 -14.85 -7.79 0.28
CA ARG A 162 -14.03 -7.07 1.25
C ARG A 162 -14.39 -5.60 1.23
N HIS A 163 -15.07 -5.13 2.26
CA HIS A 163 -15.46 -3.73 2.44
C HIS A 163 -14.37 -3.06 3.26
N ILE A 164 -13.73 -2.02 2.71
CA ILE A 164 -12.64 -1.30 3.36
C ILE A 164 -13.03 0.16 3.60
N SER A 165 -12.95 0.61 4.85
CA SER A 165 -13.23 2.00 5.19
C SER A 165 -12.18 2.92 4.56
N LEU A 166 -12.62 3.91 3.78
CA LEU A 166 -11.70 4.92 3.25
C LEU A 166 -11.01 5.68 4.39
N TRP A 167 -11.78 6.15 5.36
CA TRP A 167 -11.26 6.93 6.49
C TRP A 167 -10.45 6.11 7.48
N ARG A 168 -10.86 4.88 7.80
CA ARG A 168 -10.24 4.10 8.89
C ARG A 168 -9.21 3.07 8.44
N ASN A 169 -9.02 2.93 7.13
CA ASN A 169 -8.05 2.01 6.54
C ASN A 169 -7.27 2.69 5.43
N VAL A 170 -7.93 3.06 4.32
CA VAL A 170 -7.22 3.50 3.11
C VAL A 170 -6.40 4.75 3.36
N PHE A 171 -7.00 5.83 3.86
CA PHE A 171 -6.31 7.11 4.05
C PHE A 171 -5.28 7.11 5.17
N LEU A 172 -5.27 6.07 6.01
CA LEU A 172 -4.21 5.89 7.00
C LEU A 172 -2.94 5.31 6.37
N HIS A 173 -3.01 4.79 5.15
CA HIS A 173 -1.93 4.02 4.57
C HIS A 173 -0.87 4.90 3.89
N HIS A 174 0.06 5.43 4.70
CA HIS A 174 1.33 6.04 4.26
C HIS A 174 2.41 6.01 5.39
N THR A 175 2.49 4.92 6.16
CA THR A 175 3.27 4.83 7.42
C THR A 175 4.32 3.73 7.45
N ALA A 176 5.10 3.54 6.39
CA ALA A 176 6.39 2.89 6.56
C ALA A 176 7.40 3.79 7.34
N TYR A 177 7.12 5.10 7.51
CA TYR A 177 8.13 6.06 8.00
C TYR A 177 7.68 7.11 9.01
N LYS A 178 6.37 7.28 9.29
CA LYS A 178 5.89 8.17 10.35
C LYS A 178 5.16 7.34 11.40
N SER A 179 5.48 7.56 12.67
CA SER A 179 4.68 7.00 13.75
C SER A 179 3.28 7.64 13.74
N PHE A 180 2.25 6.94 14.23
CA PHE A 180 0.93 7.55 14.47
C PHE A 180 1.03 8.80 15.36
N PHE A 181 2.04 8.88 16.22
CA PHE A 181 2.32 10.06 17.05
C PHE A 181 2.80 11.25 16.24
N ASP A 182 3.68 11.05 15.24
CA ASP A 182 4.09 12.13 14.34
C ASP A 182 2.87 12.70 13.62
N ARG A 183 1.98 11.83 13.16
CA ARG A 183 0.72 12.25 12.54
C ARG A 183 -0.16 13.04 13.51
N LEU A 184 -0.39 12.54 14.71
CA LEU A 184 -1.21 13.26 15.69
C LEU A 184 -0.62 14.62 16.11
N ARG A 185 0.71 14.76 16.08
CA ARG A 185 1.41 16.02 16.39
C ARG A 185 1.30 17.04 15.25
N PHE A 186 1.36 16.60 14.00
CA PHE A 186 1.52 17.49 12.85
C PHE A 186 0.32 17.54 11.89
N GLU A 187 -0.53 16.52 11.88
CA GLU A 187 -1.65 16.37 10.95
C GLU A 187 -2.97 16.69 11.68
N THR A 188 -3.59 17.78 11.28
CA THR A 188 -4.91 18.20 11.77
C THR A 188 -6.05 17.71 10.89
N SER A 189 -5.76 17.40 9.62
CA SER A 189 -6.69 17.01 8.55
C SER A 189 -5.97 16.11 7.54
N LEU A 190 -6.72 15.41 6.68
CA LEU A 190 -6.14 14.52 5.65
C LEU A 190 -5.61 15.35 4.49
N GLU A 191 -4.31 15.33 4.22
CA GLU A 191 -3.73 16.07 3.09
C GLU A 191 -4.06 15.44 1.73
N ALA A 192 -4.45 16.26 0.76
CA ALA A 192 -4.91 15.80 -0.55
C ALA A 192 -3.83 15.09 -1.40
N ASN A 193 -2.56 15.40 -1.18
CA ASN A 193 -1.39 14.81 -1.85
C ASN A 193 -1.14 13.33 -1.47
N GLU A 194 -1.62 12.89 -0.30
CA GLU A 194 -1.45 11.53 0.24
C GLU A 194 -2.56 10.57 -0.24
N ILE A 195 -3.72 11.09 -0.63
CA ILE A 195 -4.93 10.32 -0.92
C ILE A 195 -4.73 9.32 -2.06
N SER A 196 -4.35 9.80 -3.25
CA SER A 196 -4.32 8.94 -4.45
C SER A 196 -3.30 7.80 -4.32
N GLY A 197 -2.18 8.03 -3.64
CA GLY A 197 -1.19 6.99 -3.39
C GLY A 197 -1.73 5.86 -2.54
N ALA A 198 -2.42 6.23 -1.46
CA ALA A 198 -3.05 5.28 -0.55
C ALA A 198 -4.20 4.50 -1.24
N VAL A 199 -5.06 5.18 -2.00
CA VAL A 199 -6.15 4.54 -2.76
C VAL A 199 -5.60 3.61 -3.83
N ALA A 200 -4.61 4.06 -4.60
CA ALA A 200 -4.03 3.28 -5.69
C ALA A 200 -3.40 1.99 -5.19
N LEU A 201 -2.75 2.00 -4.01
CA LEU A 201 -2.19 0.79 -3.42
C LEU A 201 -3.22 -0.34 -3.27
N TRP A 202 -4.36 -0.03 -2.64
CA TRP A 202 -5.43 -1.01 -2.42
C TRP A 202 -6.04 -1.51 -3.73
N ILE A 203 -6.20 -0.62 -4.72
CA ILE A 203 -6.70 -0.98 -6.05
C ILE A 203 -5.72 -1.94 -6.74
N MET A 204 -4.44 -1.60 -6.77
CA MET A 204 -3.42 -2.38 -7.48
C MET A 204 -3.19 -3.75 -6.84
N GLU A 205 -3.32 -3.87 -5.52
CA GLU A 205 -3.24 -5.14 -4.80
C GLU A 205 -4.47 -6.02 -5.05
N ALA A 206 -5.67 -5.43 -5.14
CA ALA A 206 -6.85 -6.17 -5.56
C ALA A 206 -6.70 -6.69 -7.00
N LEU A 207 -6.22 -5.87 -7.93
CA LEU A 207 -6.03 -6.27 -9.33
C LEU A 207 -4.97 -7.36 -9.50
N ALA A 208 -3.98 -7.42 -8.61
CA ALA A 208 -2.96 -8.48 -8.61
C ALA A 208 -3.52 -9.88 -8.28
N LEU A 209 -4.73 -9.98 -7.72
CA LEU A 209 -5.37 -11.26 -7.40
C LEU A 209 -5.65 -12.12 -8.63
N GLY A 210 -6.06 -11.49 -9.75
CA GLY A 210 -6.34 -12.20 -10.99
C GLY A 210 -5.11 -12.96 -11.51
N PRO A 211 -3.97 -12.28 -11.76
CA PRO A 211 -2.70 -12.91 -12.09
C PRO A 211 -2.21 -13.93 -11.06
N ALA A 212 -2.51 -13.74 -9.78
CA ALA A 212 -2.20 -14.71 -8.72
C ALA A 212 -3.09 -15.98 -8.75
N GLY A 213 -4.09 -16.04 -9.63
CA GLY A 213 -4.95 -17.20 -9.83
C GLY A 213 -6.27 -17.16 -9.06
N MET A 214 -6.71 -15.98 -8.61
CA MET A 214 -8.06 -15.79 -8.08
C MET A 214 -9.09 -16.06 -9.19
N PRO A 215 -10.07 -16.96 -8.98
CA PRO A 215 -11.12 -17.20 -9.96
C PRO A 215 -11.93 -15.94 -10.28
N SER A 216 -12.35 -15.80 -11.55
CA SER A 216 -13.17 -14.65 -11.94
C SER A 216 -14.48 -14.59 -11.15
N GLY A 217 -14.81 -13.40 -10.66
CA GLY A 217 -16.00 -13.13 -9.86
C GLY A 217 -15.99 -13.72 -8.45
N SER A 218 -14.92 -14.36 -7.96
CA SER A 218 -14.87 -14.88 -6.58
C SER A 218 -14.53 -13.81 -5.54
N PHE A 219 -14.02 -12.66 -5.96
CA PHE A 219 -13.60 -11.57 -5.07
C PHE A 219 -14.11 -10.22 -5.55
N THR A 220 -14.49 -9.36 -4.61
CA THR A 220 -14.80 -7.94 -4.85
C THR A 220 -14.22 -7.12 -3.71
N LEU A 221 -13.49 -6.06 -4.06
CA LEU A 221 -13.09 -5.03 -3.11
C LEU A 221 -14.11 -3.89 -3.16
N VAL A 222 -14.61 -3.46 -2.02
CA VAL A 222 -15.52 -2.31 -1.92
C VAL A 222 -14.79 -1.20 -1.15
N LEU A 223 -14.50 -0.10 -1.82
CA LEU A 223 -14.10 1.16 -1.19
C LEU A 223 -15.34 1.73 -0.50
N ASP A 224 -15.35 1.70 0.83
CA ASP A 224 -16.48 2.06 1.67
C ASP A 224 -16.28 3.49 2.22
N GLY A 225 -17.15 4.41 1.79
CA GLY A 225 -17.19 5.78 2.30
C GLY A 225 -17.93 5.94 3.64
N ASN A 226 -18.46 4.85 4.21
CA ASN A 226 -19.24 4.80 5.43
C ASN A 226 -20.42 5.79 5.47
N GLY A 227 -21.03 6.05 4.30
CA GLY A 227 -22.12 7.00 4.13
C GLY A 227 -21.69 8.47 4.06
N ASP A 228 -20.39 8.77 4.11
CA ASP A 228 -19.87 10.12 3.98
C ASP A 228 -19.80 10.58 2.53
N THR A 229 -20.59 11.59 2.19
CA THR A 229 -20.60 12.22 0.86
C THR A 229 -19.25 12.83 0.46
N ARG A 230 -18.37 13.15 1.43
CA ARG A 230 -17.01 13.61 1.16
C ARG A 230 -16.17 12.59 0.40
N CYS A 231 -16.47 11.30 0.52
CA CYS A 231 -15.76 10.27 -0.22
C CYS A 231 -15.99 10.37 -1.74
N SER A 232 -17.20 10.73 -2.18
CA SER A 232 -17.45 11.06 -3.59
C SER A 232 -16.62 12.26 -4.03
N GLU A 233 -16.63 13.35 -3.27
CA GLU A 233 -15.86 14.56 -3.57
C GLU A 233 -14.36 14.25 -3.66
N ILE A 234 -13.81 13.52 -2.69
CA ILE A 234 -12.40 13.11 -2.67
C ILE A 234 -12.08 12.29 -3.92
N PHE A 235 -12.89 11.28 -4.24
CA PHE A 235 -12.62 10.42 -5.37
C PHE A 235 -12.65 11.22 -6.69
N GLN A 236 -13.66 12.08 -6.86
CA GLN A 236 -13.85 12.87 -8.08
C GLN A 236 -12.79 13.96 -8.25
N THR A 237 -12.45 14.69 -7.19
CA THR A 237 -11.56 15.85 -7.28
C THR A 237 -10.07 15.50 -7.15
N ILE A 238 -9.76 14.36 -6.52
CA ILE A 238 -8.39 13.95 -6.22
C ILE A 238 -7.99 12.70 -7.00
N VAL A 239 -8.73 11.59 -6.83
CA VAL A 239 -8.33 10.28 -7.39
C VAL A 239 -8.46 10.25 -8.91
N LEU A 240 -9.63 10.66 -9.45
CA LEU A 240 -9.85 10.75 -10.90
C LEU A 240 -8.87 11.72 -11.56
N ARG A 241 -8.72 12.91 -10.97
CA ARG A 241 -7.81 13.95 -11.46
C ARG A 241 -6.38 13.42 -11.54
N ASP A 242 -5.88 12.78 -10.48
CA ASP A 242 -4.49 12.28 -10.47
C ASP A 242 -4.27 11.16 -11.49
N ALA A 243 -5.27 10.29 -11.70
CA ALA A 243 -5.25 9.26 -12.74
C ALA A 243 -5.18 9.85 -14.15
N ALA A 244 -6.07 10.80 -14.46
CA ALA A 244 -6.08 11.50 -15.73
C ALA A 244 -4.80 12.30 -15.97
N TRP A 245 -4.25 12.92 -14.93
CA TRP A 245 -2.99 13.66 -15.01
C TRP A 245 -1.79 12.75 -15.29
N GLN A 246 -1.72 11.59 -14.64
CA GLN A 246 -0.68 10.60 -14.91
C GLN A 246 -0.71 10.18 -16.38
N GLU A 247 -1.89 9.86 -16.89
CA GLU A 247 -2.10 9.41 -18.25
C GLU A 247 -1.82 10.50 -19.29
N ALA A 248 -2.31 11.72 -19.07
CA ALA A 248 -2.05 12.85 -19.96
C ALA A 248 -0.56 13.15 -20.06
N MET A 249 0.17 13.12 -18.93
CA MET A 249 1.63 13.31 -18.96
C MET A 249 2.33 12.19 -19.73
N ASP A 250 1.91 10.94 -19.56
CA ASP A 250 2.48 9.81 -20.28
C ASP A 250 2.25 9.90 -21.78
N GLU A 251 1.06 10.33 -22.19
CA GLU A 251 0.71 10.55 -23.59
C GLU A 251 1.45 11.76 -24.17
N CYS A 252 1.64 12.84 -23.39
CA CYS A 252 2.46 13.97 -23.79
C CYS A 252 3.92 13.57 -24.06
N TYR A 253 4.49 12.66 -23.26
CA TYR A 253 5.82 12.10 -23.54
C TYR A 253 5.82 11.23 -24.80
N SER A 254 4.79 10.40 -25.00
CA SER A 254 4.65 9.52 -26.16
C SER A 254 4.56 10.31 -27.48
N ARG A 255 3.79 11.40 -27.47
CA ARG A 255 3.58 12.30 -28.63
C ARG A 255 4.71 13.30 -28.87
N GLY A 256 5.70 13.37 -27.97
CA GLY A 256 6.77 14.37 -28.04
C GLY A 256 6.31 15.80 -27.75
N ILE A 257 5.16 15.99 -27.09
CA ILE A 257 4.70 17.29 -26.58
C ILE A 257 5.61 17.73 -25.43
N LEU A 258 5.92 16.81 -24.52
CA LEU A 258 6.91 17.03 -23.47
C LEU A 258 8.29 16.51 -23.91
N PRO A 259 9.39 17.12 -23.41
CA PRO A 259 10.74 16.63 -23.69
C PRO A 259 10.92 15.17 -23.27
N PRO A 260 11.66 14.35 -24.04
CA PRO A 260 11.86 12.94 -23.73
C PRO A 260 12.52 12.77 -22.37
N GLN A 261 12.04 11.79 -21.60
CA GLN A 261 12.58 11.44 -20.28
C GLN A 261 12.87 9.94 -20.21
N PRO A 262 13.95 9.51 -19.52
CA PRO A 262 14.22 8.10 -19.29
C PRO A 262 13.00 7.43 -18.63
N TRP A 263 12.68 6.21 -19.08
CA TRP A 263 11.53 5.44 -18.56
C TRP A 263 11.52 5.39 -17.03
N ALA A 264 12.66 5.07 -16.42
CA ALA A 264 12.78 4.98 -14.96
C ALA A 264 12.49 6.31 -14.24
N LYS A 265 12.82 7.46 -14.85
CA LYS A 265 12.50 8.78 -14.27
C LYS A 265 11.01 9.08 -14.35
N ARG A 266 10.32 8.62 -15.39
CA ARG A 266 8.86 8.75 -15.52
C ARG A 266 8.10 7.86 -14.55
N ARG A 267 8.72 6.75 -14.11
CA ARG A 267 8.12 5.76 -13.18
C ARG A 267 8.68 5.84 -11.76
N GLN A 268 9.48 6.86 -11.48
CA GLN A 268 9.94 7.11 -10.13
C GLN A 268 8.76 7.61 -9.31
N ASN A 269 8.42 6.87 -8.24
CA ASN A 269 7.37 7.32 -7.33
C ASN A 269 7.83 8.64 -6.66
N PRO A 270 7.17 9.76 -6.94
CA PRO A 270 7.54 11.08 -6.41
C PRO A 270 7.33 11.17 -4.89
N ARG A 271 6.55 10.24 -4.32
CA ARG A 271 6.25 10.13 -2.90
C ARG A 271 7.19 9.15 -2.19
N SER A 272 7.98 8.35 -2.91
CA SER A 272 9.03 7.53 -2.32
C SER A 272 10.17 8.43 -1.85
N ARG A 273 10.13 8.90 -0.61
CA ARG A 273 11.33 9.44 0.04
C ARG A 273 12.33 8.30 0.24
N GLY A 274 13.20 8.09 -0.75
CA GLY A 274 14.35 7.20 -0.61
C GLY A 274 15.38 7.84 0.32
N ASP A 275 15.62 7.20 1.46
CA ASP A 275 16.88 7.06 2.21
C ASP A 275 18.03 8.00 1.82
N GLY A 276 17.89 9.26 2.23
CA GLY A 276 18.96 10.24 2.22
C GLY A 276 18.52 11.52 2.91
N PRO A 277 19.43 12.24 3.60
CA PRO A 277 19.09 13.54 4.16
C PRO A 277 18.72 14.49 3.00
N GLY A 278 17.46 14.95 2.95
CA GLY A 278 17.05 16.07 2.09
C GLY A 278 16.04 15.83 0.96
N GLY A 279 15.10 14.88 1.02
CA GLY A 279 13.86 14.95 0.21
C GLY A 279 13.99 14.88 -1.32
N VAL A 280 15.11 14.38 -1.84
CA VAL A 280 15.58 14.51 -3.24
C VAL A 280 14.71 13.76 -4.28
N ALA A 281 13.89 12.79 -3.87
CA ALA A 281 13.09 12.00 -4.80
C ALA A 281 12.02 12.80 -5.54
N TYR A 282 11.46 13.82 -4.90
CA TYR A 282 10.42 14.70 -5.46
C TYR A 282 10.96 15.52 -6.65
N GLU A 283 12.17 16.06 -6.54
CA GLU A 283 12.77 16.86 -7.62
C GLU A 283 13.17 16.00 -8.83
N LYS A 284 13.48 14.72 -8.61
CA LYS A 284 14.01 13.79 -9.63
C LYS A 284 12.93 13.15 -10.51
N ALA A 285 11.72 12.94 -9.99
CA ALA A 285 10.64 12.30 -10.72
C ALA A 285 10.21 13.16 -11.92
N ALA A 286 10.10 12.58 -13.11
CA ALA A 286 9.64 13.31 -14.28
C ALA A 286 8.11 13.52 -14.25
N ASN A 287 7.36 12.56 -13.71
CA ASN A 287 5.90 12.61 -13.58
C ASN A 287 5.51 12.62 -12.09
N HIS A 288 5.05 13.75 -11.57
CA HIS A 288 4.68 13.88 -10.15
C HIS A 288 3.31 13.24 -9.82
N SER A 289 2.47 13.04 -10.84
CA SER A 289 1.21 12.31 -10.72
C SER A 289 1.39 10.79 -10.74
N TYR A 290 2.57 10.28 -11.09
CA TYR A 290 2.79 8.85 -11.23
C TYR A 290 2.57 8.07 -9.93
N LEU A 291 1.79 6.99 -10.02
CA LEU A 291 1.48 6.06 -8.94
C LEU A 291 1.87 4.63 -9.32
N TYR A 292 1.10 4.04 -10.23
CA TYR A 292 1.32 2.68 -10.74
C TYR A 292 0.95 2.62 -12.21
N GLU A 293 1.54 1.68 -12.96
CA GLU A 293 1.36 1.65 -14.41
C GLU A 293 -0.08 1.32 -14.82
N GLY A 294 -0.76 0.46 -14.06
CA GLY A 294 -2.17 0.13 -14.28
C GLY A 294 -3.18 1.10 -13.68
N PHE A 295 -2.75 2.14 -12.96
CA PHE A 295 -3.66 2.97 -12.16
C PHE A 295 -4.70 3.74 -12.99
N PRO A 296 -4.34 4.46 -14.08
CA PRO A 296 -5.34 5.16 -14.89
C PRO A 296 -6.42 4.23 -15.47
N GLN A 297 -6.00 3.07 -15.98
CA GLN A 297 -6.93 2.09 -16.50
C GLN A 297 -7.83 1.51 -15.41
N ALA A 298 -7.28 1.22 -14.23
CA ALA A 298 -8.04 0.72 -13.10
C ALA A 298 -9.16 1.69 -12.68
N ILE A 299 -8.87 3.00 -12.67
CA ILE A 299 -9.86 4.03 -12.34
C ILE A 299 -10.97 4.09 -13.39
N ARG A 300 -10.64 4.02 -14.69
CA ARG A 300 -11.66 3.89 -15.75
C ARG A 300 -12.57 2.69 -15.54
N ASP A 301 -11.98 1.53 -15.24
CA ASP A 301 -12.75 0.29 -15.06
C ASP A 301 -13.65 0.36 -13.81
N ILE A 302 -13.24 1.08 -12.77
CA ILE A 302 -14.07 1.35 -11.58
C ILE A 302 -15.26 2.23 -11.95
N VAL A 303 -15.02 3.35 -12.64
CA VAL A 303 -16.08 4.28 -13.10
C VAL A 303 -17.08 3.58 -14.03
N ASN A 304 -16.58 2.74 -14.94
CA ASN A 304 -17.42 1.98 -15.87
C ASN A 304 -18.09 0.75 -15.24
N GLY A 305 -17.80 0.43 -13.97
CA GLY A 305 -18.37 -0.71 -13.27
C GLY A 305 -17.89 -2.09 -13.75
N THR A 306 -16.77 -2.14 -14.48
CA THR A 306 -16.18 -3.38 -15.03
C THR A 306 -15.08 -3.96 -14.13
N SER A 307 -14.60 -3.18 -13.15
CA SER A 307 -13.57 -3.60 -12.20
C SER A 307 -14.10 -4.54 -11.11
N ILE A 308 -13.19 -5.35 -10.54
CA ILE A 308 -13.43 -6.08 -9.28
C ILE A 308 -13.45 -5.15 -8.06
N VAL A 309 -12.97 -3.92 -8.23
CA VAL A 309 -13.05 -2.85 -7.22
C VAL A 309 -14.31 -2.04 -7.48
N ARG A 310 -15.08 -1.79 -6.42
CA ARG A 310 -16.32 -1.00 -6.45
C ARG A 310 -16.26 0.09 -5.40
N CYS A 311 -17.04 1.14 -5.60
CA CYS A 311 -17.30 2.16 -4.59
C CYS A 311 -18.75 2.00 -4.12
N ASN A 312 -19.01 2.23 -2.83
CA ASN A 312 -20.39 2.37 -2.34
C ASN A 312 -20.88 3.84 -2.30
N PHE A 313 -20.06 4.73 -2.84
CA PHE A 313 -20.33 6.13 -3.10
C PHE A 313 -20.15 6.37 -4.61
N ASP A 314 -20.55 7.54 -5.08
CA ASP A 314 -20.46 7.90 -6.50
C ASP A 314 -19.00 8.17 -6.91
N PRO A 315 -18.39 7.32 -7.77
CA PRO A 315 -17.02 7.54 -8.24
C PRO A 315 -16.92 8.70 -9.25
N GLY A 316 -18.04 9.19 -9.80
CA GLY A 316 -18.09 10.24 -10.83
C GLY A 316 -17.66 9.76 -12.22
N GLU A 317 -17.27 10.71 -13.07
CA GLU A 317 -16.93 10.48 -14.48
C GLU A 317 -15.45 10.74 -14.75
N TYR A 318 -14.81 9.86 -15.53
CA TYR A 318 -13.41 10.00 -15.88
C TYR A 318 -13.17 11.21 -16.80
N GLU A 319 -12.14 12.00 -16.51
CA GLU A 319 -11.83 13.22 -17.27
C GLU A 319 -11.39 12.90 -18.71
N ASP A 320 -11.75 13.78 -19.64
CA ASP A 320 -11.27 13.71 -21.03
C ASP A 320 -9.77 14.07 -21.08
N VAL A 321 -8.94 13.04 -21.19
CA VAL A 321 -7.49 13.14 -21.28
C VAL A 321 -7.04 13.95 -22.50
N GLU A 322 -7.73 13.85 -23.64
CA GLU A 322 -7.37 14.62 -24.83
C GLU A 322 -7.62 16.10 -24.62
N GLN A 323 -8.76 16.45 -24.02
CA GLN A 323 -9.05 17.83 -23.65
C GLN A 323 -8.04 18.36 -22.62
N LEU A 324 -7.65 17.53 -21.64
CA LEU A 324 -6.63 17.89 -20.64
C LEU A 324 -5.28 18.19 -21.30
N ILE A 325 -4.87 17.39 -22.30
CA ILE A 325 -3.64 17.58 -23.08
C ILE A 325 -3.73 18.85 -23.94
N GLU A 326 -4.78 19.00 -24.77
CA GLU A 326 -4.88 20.10 -25.74
C GLU A 326 -4.91 21.47 -25.05
N THR A 327 -5.61 21.58 -23.92
CA THR A 327 -5.66 22.83 -23.12
C THR A 327 -4.31 23.20 -22.48
N ARG A 328 -3.37 22.27 -22.40
CA ARG A 328 -2.06 22.41 -21.72
C ARG A 328 -0.88 22.06 -22.62
N LYS A 329 -1.11 21.99 -23.93
CA LYS A 329 -0.13 21.53 -24.92
C LYS A 329 1.13 22.39 -24.98
N THR A 330 1.01 23.66 -24.61
CA THR A 330 2.13 24.62 -24.57
C THR A 330 2.84 24.64 -23.22
N TRP A 331 2.35 23.91 -22.22
CA TRP A 331 2.95 23.89 -20.89
C TRP A 331 4.29 23.15 -20.90
N THR A 332 5.24 23.74 -20.21
CA THR A 332 6.50 23.11 -19.85
C THR A 332 6.30 21.99 -18.83
N LEU A 333 7.29 21.12 -18.70
CA LEU A 333 7.31 20.08 -17.68
C LEU A 333 7.16 20.66 -16.25
N ALA A 334 7.75 21.82 -15.99
CA ALA A 334 7.67 22.48 -14.69
C ALA A 334 6.23 22.95 -14.39
N GLU A 335 5.51 23.47 -15.40
CA GLU A 335 4.12 23.88 -15.25
C GLU A 335 3.20 22.68 -14.99
N TRP A 336 3.36 21.58 -15.74
CA TRP A 336 2.63 20.33 -15.48
C TRP A 336 2.83 19.83 -14.05
N LYS A 337 4.07 19.86 -13.55
CA LYS A 337 4.42 19.45 -12.18
C LYS A 337 3.86 20.40 -11.12
N GLY A 338 4.00 21.71 -11.31
CA GLY A 338 3.53 22.72 -10.37
C GLY A 338 2.00 22.71 -10.26
N LYS A 339 1.32 22.65 -11.40
CA LYS A 339 -0.15 22.65 -11.44
C LYS A 339 -0.78 21.38 -10.92
N TRP A 340 -0.09 20.25 -11.01
CA TRP A 340 -0.53 19.04 -10.33
C TRP A 340 -0.63 19.24 -8.81
N TYR A 341 0.37 19.92 -8.22
CA TYR A 341 0.42 20.23 -6.78
C TYR A 341 -0.60 21.31 -6.36
N GLU A 342 -0.89 22.26 -7.25
CA GLU A 342 -1.96 23.23 -7.04
C GLU A 342 -3.32 22.52 -7.04
N ARG A 343 -3.85 22.29 -5.84
CA ARG A 343 -5.18 21.73 -5.62
C ARG A 343 -6.09 22.80 -5.05
N VAL A 344 -7.36 22.79 -5.47
CA VAL A 344 -8.40 23.67 -4.91
C VAL A 344 -8.61 23.33 -3.44
N THR A 345 -8.80 22.06 -3.13
CA THR A 345 -8.90 21.54 -1.77
C THR A 345 -7.57 20.95 -1.34
N LYS A 346 -6.96 21.52 -0.29
CA LYS A 346 -5.65 21.08 0.22
C LYS A 346 -5.75 19.96 1.25
N SER A 347 -6.84 19.92 2.00
CA SER A 347 -7.09 18.88 2.99
C SER A 347 -8.57 18.60 3.19
N PHE A 348 -8.87 17.44 3.76
CA PHE A 348 -10.23 16.93 3.96
C PHE A 348 -10.47 16.52 5.42
N GLU A 349 -11.73 16.62 5.82
CA GLU A 349 -12.26 16.14 7.10
C GLU A 349 -13.48 15.24 6.83
N PRO A 350 -13.68 14.18 7.62
CA PRO A 350 -14.91 13.42 7.61
C PRO A 350 -16.12 14.29 7.94
N SER A 351 -17.26 14.01 7.31
CA SER A 351 -18.53 14.66 7.67
C SER A 351 -19.13 14.05 8.95
N PRO A 352 -19.82 14.83 9.80
CA PRO A 352 -20.64 14.28 10.87
C PRO A 352 -21.66 13.25 10.32
N PRO A 353 -21.94 12.15 11.04
CA PRO A 353 -21.57 11.88 12.43
C PRO A 353 -20.22 11.17 12.59
N LEU A 354 -19.39 11.04 11.55
CA LEU A 354 -18.06 10.47 11.70
C LEU A 354 -17.20 11.35 12.61
N PRO A 355 -16.29 10.76 13.41
CA PRO A 355 -15.32 11.51 14.18
C PRO A 355 -14.41 12.35 13.26
N SER A 356 -13.82 13.41 13.81
CA SER A 356 -12.81 14.19 13.08
C SER A 356 -11.64 13.32 12.63
N TRP A 357 -10.89 13.73 11.61
CA TRP A 357 -9.70 13.00 11.15
C TRP A 357 -8.73 12.75 12.31
N LYS A 358 -8.52 13.76 13.15
CA LYS A 358 -7.69 13.67 14.35
C LYS A 358 -8.18 12.63 15.35
N ASP A 359 -9.49 12.52 15.55
CA ASP A 359 -10.06 11.51 16.44
C ASP A 359 -9.95 10.11 15.85
N ILE A 360 -10.12 9.95 14.54
CA ILE A 360 -9.86 8.68 13.85
C ILE A 360 -8.41 8.24 14.06
N LEU A 361 -7.43 9.15 13.94
CA LEU A 361 -6.02 8.86 14.22
C LEU A 361 -5.80 8.42 15.67
N ARG A 362 -6.50 9.03 16.65
CA ARG A 362 -6.39 8.68 18.07
C ARG A 362 -6.87 7.28 18.40
N GLU A 363 -7.82 6.74 17.63
CA GLU A 363 -8.33 5.38 17.86
C GLU A 363 -7.29 4.27 17.66
N PHE A 364 -6.17 4.60 17.02
CA PHE A 364 -5.01 3.71 16.85
C PHE A 364 -4.06 3.74 18.03
N LEU A 365 -4.33 4.59 19.02
CA LEU A 365 -3.56 4.67 20.23
C LEU A 365 -4.29 4.05 21.44
N PHE A 366 -3.53 3.51 22.37
CA PHE A 366 -3.90 3.32 23.77
C PHE A 366 -3.84 4.69 24.45
N LEU A 367 -4.89 5.49 24.28
CA LEU A 367 -5.12 6.68 25.11
C LEU A 367 -6.11 6.24 26.19
N GLU A 368 -5.66 6.24 27.44
CA GLU A 368 -6.55 6.23 28.62
C GLU A 368 -7.18 7.62 28.81
#